data_AF-A0A1I5WE57-F1
#
_entry.id   AF-A0A1I5WE57-F1
#
_cell.length_a   1.000
_cell.length_b   1.000
_cell.length_c   1.000
_cell.angle_alpha   90.00
_cell.angle_beta   90.00
_cell.angle_gamma   90.00
#
_symmetry.space_group_name_H-M   'P 1'
#
loop_
_entity.id
_entity.type
_entity.pdbx_description
1 polymer ?
#
loop_
_entity_poly.entity_id
_entity_poly.type
_entity_poly.pdbx_seq_one_letter_code
_entity_poly.pdbx_strand_id
1 'polypeptide(L)'
;MKKIISAILYAILAVVLLACSVIVLYAVNPSFKKFLDDHVDKLPKPVAEIVESTTERSTEITPIDGDTEIVETAEDDNVDLDEYGHHVLDFDRDWDTDGLDDEYVEEQHEVDYDDSVFPEGSDEFVNDKADANELEPETVTVEDEDQANEIVRSTDKGETGDDLSFDNVYYPYYNMLNDRGKSLYNQVYANANALNTEFAPVLEDTSHSELYNAVISVIFDHPEIFWLDTSVYTEFDYQGNIIKVNLHFYDALGDIKSAQSKFYTAADELLEGAKGLSTDYDKELYIHDLLIDKLTYREGPLDQTAYSAIAEDYTVCAGYAKAMQYLMQQLEIPTYFCLGWGGSFFGGGLHGWDIVQLDSDFYNVDCTWDDQNPEVYDYFNVTDSENYWHGRLWNSKYLPDCNGTKYAFEGNGNTTFERTSDRNLDNTSNSEENYNDNQSETQQYEFTGSDGNVELDEYGHHKLQ
;
A
#
# COMPACT_ATOMS: atom_id res chain seq x y z
N MET A 1 45.59 -6.09 3.27
CA MET A 1 44.27 -5.76 2.70
C MET A 1 44.34 -5.20 1.28
N LYS A 2 44.95 -4.03 1.00
CA LYS A 2 44.94 -3.42 -0.36
C LYS A 2 45.37 -4.32 -1.53
N LYS A 3 46.40 -5.18 -1.35
CA LYS A 3 46.85 -6.12 -2.41
C LYS A 3 45.90 -7.29 -2.65
N ILE A 4 45.12 -7.68 -1.65
CA ILE A 4 44.14 -8.77 -1.77
C ILE A 4 42.89 -8.24 -2.47
N ILE A 5 42.44 -7.05 -2.08
CA ILE A 5 41.29 -6.36 -2.70
C ILE A 5 41.56 -6.07 -4.18
N SER A 6 42.74 -5.54 -4.51
CA SER A 6 43.12 -5.31 -5.92
C SER A 6 43.19 -6.60 -6.73
N ALA A 7 43.65 -7.71 -6.16
CA ALA A 7 43.68 -9.00 -6.84
C ALA A 7 42.25 -9.55 -7.10
N ILE A 8 41.33 -9.34 -6.16
CA ILE A 8 39.92 -9.71 -6.31
C ILE A 8 39.26 -8.85 -7.41
N LEU A 9 39.48 -7.54 -7.41
CA LEU A 9 38.93 -6.64 -8.44
C LEU A 9 39.44 -6.98 -9.86
N TYR A 10 40.72 -7.32 -10.01
CA TYR A 10 41.23 -7.78 -11.31
C TYR A 10 40.68 -9.16 -11.72
N ALA A 11 40.37 -10.02 -10.75
CA ALA A 11 39.71 -11.31 -11.04
C ALA A 11 38.27 -11.10 -11.49
N ILE A 12 37.51 -10.23 -10.83
CA ILE A 12 36.14 -9.86 -11.23
C ILE A 12 36.14 -9.23 -12.62
N LEU A 13 37.03 -8.25 -12.88
CA LEU A 13 37.15 -7.63 -14.19
C LEU A 13 37.49 -8.64 -15.29
N ALA A 14 38.34 -9.62 -15.01
CA ALA A 14 38.66 -10.69 -15.95
C ALA A 14 37.45 -11.59 -16.26
N VAL A 15 36.62 -11.89 -15.26
CA VAL A 15 35.38 -12.67 -15.42
C VAL A 15 34.35 -11.88 -16.24
N VAL A 16 34.16 -10.59 -15.96
CA VAL A 16 33.25 -9.72 -16.72
C VAL A 16 33.68 -9.63 -18.18
N LEU A 17 34.97 -9.39 -18.46
CA LEU A 17 35.48 -9.35 -19.82
C LEU A 17 35.32 -10.68 -20.55
N LEU A 18 35.45 -11.81 -19.84
CA LEU A 18 35.19 -13.13 -20.39
C LEU A 18 33.70 -13.32 -20.73
N ALA A 19 32.80 -12.90 -19.83
CA ALA A 19 31.35 -12.97 -20.03
C ALA A 19 30.91 -12.11 -21.22
N CYS A 20 31.36 -10.86 -21.31
CA CYS A 20 31.11 -9.99 -22.46
C CYS A 20 31.63 -10.59 -23.76
N SER A 21 32.81 -11.23 -23.73
CA SER A 21 33.37 -11.90 -24.92
C SER A 21 32.51 -13.09 -25.36
N VAL A 22 31.95 -13.86 -24.41
CA VAL A 22 31.03 -14.97 -24.69
C VAL A 22 29.70 -14.47 -25.25
N ILE A 23 29.15 -13.38 -24.73
CA ILE A 23 27.91 -12.74 -25.22
C ILE A 23 28.10 -12.25 -26.66
N VAL A 24 29.21 -11.55 -26.94
CA VAL A 24 29.52 -11.09 -28.30
C VAL A 24 29.70 -12.28 -29.24
N LEU A 25 30.44 -13.33 -28.83
CA LEU A 25 30.60 -14.55 -29.63
C LEU A 25 29.26 -15.27 -29.88
N TYR A 26 28.35 -15.27 -28.90
CA TYR A 26 27.00 -15.81 -29.05
C TYR A 26 26.18 -15.03 -30.07
N ALA A 27 26.24 -13.70 -30.05
CA ALA A 27 25.50 -12.83 -30.97
C ALA A 27 26.02 -12.92 -32.42
N VAL A 28 27.34 -13.05 -32.63
CA VAL A 28 27.94 -12.94 -33.97
C VAL A 28 28.36 -14.27 -34.60
N ASN A 29 28.36 -15.38 -33.86
CA ASN A 29 28.76 -16.69 -34.38
C ASN A 29 27.63 -17.74 -34.24
N PRO A 30 26.85 -17.99 -35.31
CA PRO A 30 25.74 -18.95 -35.31
C PRO A 30 26.14 -20.39 -34.94
N SER A 31 27.39 -20.77 -35.18
CA SER A 31 27.88 -22.12 -34.81
C SER A 31 28.17 -22.23 -33.31
N PHE A 32 28.58 -21.13 -32.67
CA PHE A 32 28.80 -21.06 -31.23
C PHE A 32 27.48 -20.95 -30.47
N LYS A 33 26.53 -20.16 -30.98
CA LYS A 33 25.14 -20.10 -30.48
C LYS A 33 24.52 -21.51 -30.36
N LYS A 34 24.53 -22.27 -31.46
CA LYS A 34 24.02 -23.65 -31.46
C LYS A 34 24.76 -24.57 -30.47
N PHE A 35 26.07 -24.41 -30.30
CA PHE A 35 26.84 -25.20 -29.35
C PHE A 35 26.45 -24.90 -27.90
N LEU A 36 26.25 -23.63 -27.55
CA LEU A 36 25.80 -23.21 -26.22
C LEU A 36 24.39 -23.68 -25.93
N ASP A 37 23.45 -23.50 -26.86
CA ASP A 37 22.07 -23.95 -26.72
C ASP A 37 21.98 -25.47 -26.45
N ASP A 38 22.83 -26.28 -27.11
CA ASP A 38 22.86 -27.75 -26.94
C ASP A 38 23.50 -28.23 -25.60
N HIS A 39 24.14 -27.32 -24.84
CA HIS A 39 24.94 -27.66 -23.65
C HIS A 39 24.62 -26.85 -22.39
N VAL A 40 23.82 -25.77 -22.47
CA VAL A 40 23.51 -24.92 -21.32
C VAL A 40 22.74 -25.69 -20.23
N ASP A 41 21.83 -26.58 -20.63
CA ASP A 41 21.06 -27.45 -19.72
C ASP A 41 21.91 -28.51 -19.00
N LYS A 42 23.16 -28.70 -19.43
CA LYS A 42 24.11 -29.64 -18.82
C LYS A 42 25.08 -28.95 -17.85
N LEU A 43 25.00 -27.63 -17.72
CA LEU A 43 25.80 -26.89 -16.75
C LEU A 43 25.24 -27.11 -15.34
N PRO A 44 26.09 -27.35 -14.33
CA PRO A 44 25.62 -27.48 -12.96
C PRO A 44 24.99 -26.16 -12.50
N LYS A 45 23.72 -26.22 -12.10
CA LYS A 45 23.04 -25.09 -11.45
C LYS A 45 23.75 -24.79 -10.12
N PRO A 46 23.98 -23.51 -9.77
CA PRO A 46 24.63 -23.19 -8.50
C PRO A 46 23.73 -23.64 -7.35
N VAL A 47 24.27 -24.45 -6.46
CA VAL A 47 23.66 -24.81 -5.18
C VAL A 47 24.21 -23.80 -4.17
N ALA A 48 23.34 -22.94 -3.64
CA ALA A 48 23.70 -22.10 -2.50
C ALA A 48 23.74 -22.98 -1.25
N GLU A 49 24.94 -23.21 -0.71
CA GLU A 49 25.17 -23.93 0.54
C GLU A 49 25.28 -22.88 1.66
N ILE A 50 24.26 -22.79 2.51
CA ILE A 50 24.24 -21.92 3.69
C ILE A 50 25.25 -22.46 4.71
N VAL A 51 26.28 -21.68 5.03
CA VAL A 51 27.23 -22.00 6.10
C VAL A 51 26.84 -21.19 7.34
N GLU A 52 26.23 -21.87 8.30
CA GLU A 52 26.05 -21.37 9.67
C GLU A 52 27.41 -21.05 10.31
N SER A 53 27.52 -19.84 10.88
CA SER A 53 28.65 -19.42 11.70
C SER A 53 28.13 -18.76 12.98
N THR A 54 27.92 -19.57 14.01
CA THR A 54 27.70 -19.14 15.39
C THR A 54 28.93 -18.40 15.93
N THR A 55 28.75 -17.17 16.43
CA THR A 55 29.65 -16.64 17.47
C THR A 55 28.89 -15.69 18.40
N GLU A 56 28.64 -16.15 19.62
CA GLU A 56 28.34 -15.30 20.78
C GLU A 56 29.47 -14.29 21.01
N ARG A 57 29.16 -13.08 21.54
CA ARG A 57 29.75 -12.57 22.80
C ARG A 57 29.33 -11.13 23.16
N SER A 58 28.64 -11.04 24.31
CA SER A 58 28.79 -10.10 25.44
C SER A 58 28.83 -8.59 25.21
N THR A 59 27.81 -7.95 25.79
CA THR A 59 27.76 -6.57 26.28
C THR A 59 28.94 -6.19 27.18
N GLU A 60 29.48 -4.98 26.99
CA GLU A 60 29.99 -4.13 28.08
C GLU A 60 29.98 -2.65 27.67
N ILE A 61 29.27 -1.83 28.44
CA ILE A 61 29.22 -0.37 28.36
C ILE A 61 30.32 0.20 29.27
N THR A 62 31.03 1.27 28.85
CA THR A 62 31.33 2.48 29.65
C THR A 62 32.20 3.51 28.87
N PRO A 63 32.17 4.80 29.25
CA PRO A 63 32.30 5.96 28.35
C PRO A 63 33.58 6.79 28.57
N ILE A 64 33.80 7.85 27.75
CA ILE A 64 34.18 9.25 28.14
C ILE A 64 34.98 10.01 27.06
N ASP A 65 34.52 11.25 26.81
CA ASP A 65 35.13 12.52 26.39
C ASP A 65 36.15 12.62 25.25
N GLY A 66 35.87 13.59 24.36
CA GLY A 66 36.69 14.81 24.34
C GLY A 66 37.28 15.24 23.00
N ASP A 67 36.79 16.38 22.53
CA ASP A 67 37.41 17.38 21.65
C ASP A 67 37.38 17.20 20.12
N THR A 68 36.53 18.06 19.55
CA THR A 68 36.46 18.62 18.21
C THR A 68 37.80 18.98 17.56
N GLU A 69 37.99 18.56 16.31
CA GLU A 69 38.59 19.38 15.25
C GLU A 69 37.72 19.29 13.99
N ILE A 70 37.25 20.46 13.54
CA ILE A 70 36.55 20.67 12.27
C ILE A 70 37.60 20.57 11.15
N VAL A 71 37.41 19.61 10.24
CA VAL A 71 38.11 19.57 8.95
C VAL A 71 37.04 19.70 7.87
N GLU A 72 36.97 20.87 7.24
CA GLU A 72 36.29 21.06 5.96
C GLU A 72 37.05 20.29 4.86
N THR A 73 36.40 19.27 4.28
CA THR A 73 36.68 18.72 2.95
C THR A 73 35.34 18.22 2.40
N ALA A 74 34.68 18.97 1.53
CA ALA A 74 34.77 18.88 0.07
C ALA A 74 34.20 17.56 -0.48
N GLU A 75 32.99 17.68 -1.05
CA GLU A 75 32.35 16.85 -2.09
C GLU A 75 32.99 15.48 -2.38
N ASP A 76 32.33 14.40 -1.92
CA ASP A 76 32.18 13.15 -2.67
C ASP A 76 31.10 12.29 -1.98
N ASP A 77 29.83 12.69 -2.08
CA ASP A 77 28.71 11.82 -1.67
C ASP A 77 28.45 10.81 -2.81
N ASN A 78 29.27 9.76 -2.86
CA ASN A 78 28.77 8.49 -3.36
C ASN A 78 27.81 7.98 -2.29
N VAL A 79 26.53 8.27 -2.47
CA VAL A 79 25.44 7.58 -1.79
C VAL A 79 25.62 6.10 -2.11
N ASP A 80 25.74 5.28 -1.07
CA ASP A 80 25.77 3.82 -1.18
C ASP A 80 24.40 3.40 -1.74
N LEU A 81 24.34 3.00 -3.02
CA LEU A 81 23.10 2.58 -3.70
C LEU A 81 22.50 1.29 -3.11
N ASP A 82 23.23 0.67 -2.18
CA ASP A 82 22.89 -0.60 -1.55
C ASP A 82 21.87 -0.42 -0.40
N GLU A 83 21.63 0.82 0.08
CA GLU A 83 20.75 1.10 1.23
C GLU A 83 19.28 1.38 0.84
N TYR A 84 18.99 1.61 -0.45
CA TYR A 84 17.63 1.90 -0.99
C TYR A 84 17.16 0.92 -2.07
N GLY A 85 17.91 -0.15 -2.34
CA GLY A 85 17.74 -0.98 -3.54
C GLY A 85 16.63 -2.04 -3.46
N HIS A 86 15.40 -1.65 -3.14
CA HIS A 86 14.24 -2.50 -3.42
C HIS A 86 13.67 -2.12 -4.79
N HIS A 87 13.79 -3.02 -5.77
CA HIS A 87 13.19 -2.81 -7.08
C HIS A 87 11.72 -3.26 -7.06
N VAL A 88 10.89 -2.66 -7.90
CA VAL A 88 9.49 -3.07 -8.13
C VAL A 88 9.32 -4.60 -8.23
N LEU A 89 10.23 -5.25 -8.95
CA LEU A 89 10.21 -6.69 -9.19
C LEU A 89 10.40 -7.52 -7.91
N ASP A 90 11.02 -6.96 -6.87
CA ASP A 90 11.23 -7.65 -5.61
C ASP A 90 9.93 -7.71 -4.78
N PHE A 91 9.08 -6.68 -4.85
CA PHE A 91 7.80 -6.64 -4.12
C PHE A 91 6.74 -7.60 -4.69
N ASP A 92 6.75 -7.82 -6.00
CA ASP A 92 5.68 -8.57 -6.67
C ASP A 92 6.00 -10.05 -6.88
N ARG A 93 7.28 -10.42 -6.92
CA ARG A 93 7.72 -11.75 -7.37
C ARG A 93 7.27 -12.91 -6.47
N ASP A 94 7.05 -12.64 -5.19
CA ASP A 94 6.62 -13.65 -4.21
C ASP A 94 5.09 -13.62 -3.98
N TRP A 95 4.33 -12.87 -4.79
CA TRP A 95 2.87 -12.83 -4.72
C TRP A 95 2.23 -14.14 -5.20
N ASP A 96 1.30 -14.66 -4.39
CA ASP A 96 0.55 -15.88 -4.68
C ASP A 96 -0.93 -15.54 -4.91
N THR A 97 -1.47 -16.06 -6.01
CA THR A 97 -2.85 -15.79 -6.47
C THR A 97 -3.89 -16.72 -5.85
N ASP A 98 -3.48 -17.61 -4.93
CA ASP A 98 -4.37 -18.48 -4.17
C ASP A 98 -5.54 -17.69 -3.54
N GLY A 99 -6.78 -18.08 -3.85
CA GLY A 99 -7.99 -17.39 -3.39
C GLY A 99 -8.56 -16.38 -4.39
N LEU A 100 -7.81 -15.99 -5.42
CA LEU A 100 -8.33 -15.25 -6.58
C LEU A 100 -9.08 -16.18 -7.53
N ASP A 101 -9.98 -15.61 -8.33
CA ASP A 101 -10.66 -16.29 -9.43
C ASP A 101 -9.73 -16.38 -10.65
N ASP A 102 -9.59 -17.59 -11.20
CA ASP A 102 -8.73 -17.86 -12.35
C ASP A 102 -9.10 -16.98 -13.57
N GLU A 103 -10.37 -16.56 -13.71
CA GLU A 103 -10.78 -15.65 -14.81
C GLU A 103 -10.04 -14.31 -14.72
N TYR A 104 -9.83 -13.77 -13.52
CA TYR A 104 -9.07 -12.54 -13.32
C TYR A 104 -7.57 -12.73 -13.55
N VAL A 105 -7.02 -13.86 -13.08
CA VAL A 105 -5.59 -14.15 -13.16
C VAL A 105 -5.16 -14.47 -14.60
N GLU A 106 -6.01 -15.17 -15.37
CA GLU A 106 -5.69 -15.58 -16.75
C GLU A 106 -6.00 -14.49 -17.81
N GLU A 107 -6.98 -13.59 -17.57
CA GLU A 107 -7.41 -12.57 -18.54
C GLU A 107 -6.44 -11.39 -18.65
N GLN A 108 -5.76 -11.03 -17.55
CA GLN A 108 -4.75 -9.99 -17.52
C GLN A 108 -3.38 -10.58 -17.89
N HIS A 109 -2.98 -10.41 -19.16
CA HIS A 109 -1.61 -10.72 -19.60
C HIS A 109 -0.61 -10.11 -18.63
N GLU A 110 0.39 -10.88 -18.17
CA GLU A 110 1.53 -10.38 -17.39
C GLU A 110 1.90 -8.98 -17.88
N VAL A 111 1.64 -7.96 -17.05
CA VAL A 111 2.14 -6.62 -17.30
C VAL A 111 3.65 -6.75 -17.10
N ASP A 112 4.32 -7.12 -18.19
CA ASP A 112 5.76 -7.14 -18.29
C ASP A 112 6.15 -5.71 -17.96
N TYR A 113 6.71 -5.49 -16.77
CA TYR A 113 7.32 -4.24 -16.37
C TYR A 113 8.52 -4.06 -17.30
N ASP A 114 8.24 -3.63 -18.52
CA ASP A 114 9.22 -3.46 -19.57
C ASP A 114 10.03 -2.21 -19.21
N ASP A 115 11.33 -2.39 -19.03
CA ASP A 115 12.33 -1.33 -18.87
C ASP A 115 12.16 -0.19 -19.89
N SER A 116 11.48 -0.44 -21.03
CA SER A 116 11.17 0.54 -22.07
C SER A 116 9.99 1.49 -21.77
N VAL A 117 9.22 1.27 -20.70
CA VAL A 117 8.09 2.13 -20.29
C VAL A 117 8.57 3.42 -19.61
N PHE A 118 9.75 3.40 -18.99
CA PHE A 118 10.34 4.60 -18.42
C PHE A 118 10.99 5.44 -19.54
N PRO A 119 10.54 6.69 -19.76
CA PRO A 119 11.13 7.54 -20.79
C PRO A 119 12.62 7.80 -20.50
N GLU A 120 13.45 7.86 -21.56
CA GLU A 120 14.87 8.22 -21.45
C GLU A 120 15.01 9.56 -20.69
N GLY A 121 15.67 9.54 -19.52
CA GLY A 121 15.82 10.70 -18.63
C GLY A 121 15.11 10.58 -17.26
N SER A 122 14.61 9.39 -16.92
CA SER A 122 13.93 9.09 -15.66
C SER A 122 14.74 9.23 -14.38
N ASP A 123 16.05 9.45 -14.49
CA ASP A 123 16.97 9.65 -13.35
C ASP A 123 16.68 10.95 -12.56
N GLU A 124 15.75 11.80 -13.03
CA GLU A 124 15.37 13.09 -12.43
C GLU A 124 13.97 13.13 -11.78
N PHE A 125 13.19 12.04 -11.79
CA PHE A 125 11.87 12.06 -11.12
C PHE A 125 12.05 12.02 -9.59
N VAL A 126 11.76 13.15 -8.93
CA VAL A 126 11.83 13.31 -7.48
C VAL A 126 10.45 13.80 -7.00
N ASN A 127 9.48 12.90 -6.96
CA ASN A 127 8.37 13.04 -6.03
C ASN A 127 8.52 11.94 -4.98
N ASP A 128 8.95 12.34 -3.79
CA ASP A 128 9.24 11.47 -2.65
C ASP A 128 8.00 11.13 -1.83
N LYS A 129 6.82 11.64 -2.20
CA LYS A 129 5.55 11.31 -1.55
C LYS A 129 5.03 9.92 -1.97
N ALA A 130 5.77 8.87 -1.62
CA ALA A 130 5.47 7.47 -1.92
C ALA A 130 5.74 6.59 -0.69
N ASP A 131 5.00 6.88 0.40
CA ASP A 131 5.17 6.26 1.72
C ASP A 131 4.00 5.33 2.11
N ALA A 132 3.53 4.50 1.17
CA ALA A 132 2.59 3.44 1.52
C ALA A 132 3.35 2.30 2.22
N ASN A 133 2.73 1.70 3.23
CA ASN A 133 3.37 0.61 3.94
C ASN A 133 3.36 -0.70 3.14
N GLU A 134 4.44 -1.47 3.28
CA GLU A 134 4.44 -2.87 2.88
C GLU A 134 3.46 -3.66 3.75
N LEU A 135 2.81 -4.62 3.13
CA LEU A 135 1.94 -5.54 3.83
C LEU A 135 2.82 -6.69 4.35
N GLU A 136 3.07 -6.72 5.66
CA GLU A 136 3.89 -7.75 6.30
C GLU A 136 3.04 -8.64 7.21
N PRO A 137 2.68 -9.88 6.77
CA PRO A 137 1.97 -10.81 7.63
C PRO A 137 2.93 -11.38 8.70
N GLU A 138 2.49 -11.36 9.95
CA GLU A 138 3.20 -12.05 11.03
C GLU A 138 2.73 -13.51 11.10
N THR A 139 3.67 -14.46 11.17
CA THR A 139 3.33 -15.89 11.22
C THR A 139 4.09 -16.62 12.32
N VAL A 140 3.41 -17.55 12.99
CA VAL A 140 4.01 -18.42 14.02
C VAL A 140 3.60 -19.86 13.78
N THR A 141 4.58 -20.77 13.79
CA THR A 141 4.31 -22.22 13.77
C THR A 141 4.31 -22.78 15.18
N VAL A 142 3.23 -23.46 15.57
CA VAL A 142 3.08 -24.18 16.83
C VAL A 142 3.54 -25.62 16.64
N GLU A 143 4.82 -25.85 16.94
CA GLU A 143 5.51 -27.14 16.76
C GLU A 143 4.99 -28.26 17.66
N ASP A 144 4.46 -27.93 18.85
CA ASP A 144 3.95 -28.91 19.80
C ASP A 144 2.50 -29.32 19.46
N GLU A 145 2.31 -30.60 19.14
CA GLU A 145 1.01 -31.14 18.74
C GLU A 145 -0.07 -30.98 19.82
N ASP A 146 0.27 -31.15 21.10
CA ASP A 146 -0.71 -31.01 22.19
C ASP A 146 -1.14 -29.54 22.35
N GLN A 147 -0.20 -28.60 22.21
CA GLN A 147 -0.47 -27.16 22.20
C GLN A 147 -1.33 -26.74 20.99
N ALA A 148 -0.98 -27.19 19.78
CA ALA A 148 -1.75 -26.90 18.57
C ALA A 148 -3.20 -27.42 18.69
N ASN A 149 -3.35 -28.66 19.19
CA ASN A 149 -4.68 -29.25 19.43
C ASN A 149 -5.50 -28.51 20.49
N GLU A 150 -4.86 -27.90 21.50
CA GLU A 150 -5.56 -27.09 22.50
C GLU A 150 -6.02 -25.75 21.92
N ILE A 151 -5.20 -25.11 21.07
CA ILE A 151 -5.59 -23.90 20.34
C ILE A 151 -6.81 -24.19 19.45
N VAL A 152 -6.75 -25.23 18.62
CA VAL A 152 -7.88 -25.63 17.76
C VAL A 152 -9.18 -25.88 18.54
N ARG A 153 -9.10 -26.41 19.76
CA ARG A 153 -10.30 -26.64 20.60
C ARG A 153 -10.85 -25.38 21.27
N SER A 154 -9.99 -24.39 21.48
CA SER A 154 -10.32 -23.19 22.26
C SER A 154 -10.64 -21.97 21.41
N THR A 155 -10.14 -21.92 20.17
CA THR A 155 -10.43 -20.86 19.21
C THR A 155 -11.73 -21.16 18.46
N ASP A 156 -12.73 -20.30 18.60
CA ASP A 156 -13.96 -20.37 17.80
C ASP A 156 -13.82 -19.64 16.45
N LYS A 157 -14.79 -19.79 15.56
CA LYS A 157 -14.75 -19.20 14.21
C LYS A 157 -15.09 -17.69 14.18
N GLY A 158 -15.42 -17.10 15.32
CA GLY A 158 -15.94 -15.73 15.37
C GLY A 158 -17.21 -15.57 14.53
N GLU A 159 -17.39 -14.37 13.99
CA GLU A 159 -18.46 -14.08 13.03
C GLU A 159 -18.06 -14.58 11.64
N THR A 160 -18.88 -15.42 11.00
CA THR A 160 -18.51 -16.02 9.70
C THR A 160 -18.83 -15.15 8.50
N GLY A 161 -19.84 -14.26 8.62
CA GLY A 161 -20.27 -13.41 7.50
C GLY A 161 -20.90 -14.18 6.34
N ASP A 162 -21.42 -15.39 6.55
CA ASP A 162 -21.93 -16.27 5.47
C ASP A 162 -23.11 -15.67 4.67
N ASP A 163 -23.78 -14.65 5.22
CA ASP A 163 -24.88 -13.93 4.58
C ASP A 163 -24.48 -12.61 3.92
N LEU A 164 -23.20 -12.25 3.99
CA LEU A 164 -22.66 -11.04 3.36
C LEU A 164 -22.40 -11.24 1.87
N SER A 165 -22.70 -10.20 1.10
CA SER A 165 -22.36 -10.09 -0.30
C SER A 165 -22.13 -8.62 -0.62
N PHE A 166 -21.13 -8.34 -1.46
CA PHE A 166 -20.72 -6.98 -1.79
C PHE A 166 -20.98 -6.70 -3.28
N ASP A 167 -21.39 -5.47 -3.58
CA ASP A 167 -21.64 -5.03 -4.96
C ASP A 167 -20.33 -4.98 -5.76
N ASN A 168 -20.31 -5.64 -6.92
CA ASN A 168 -19.08 -5.75 -7.72
C ASN A 168 -18.62 -4.43 -8.33
N VAL A 169 -19.48 -3.40 -8.37
CA VAL A 169 -19.15 -2.06 -8.84
C VAL A 169 -18.34 -1.30 -7.80
N TYR A 170 -18.59 -1.49 -6.49
CA TYR A 170 -17.91 -0.74 -5.43
C TYR A 170 -16.80 -1.52 -4.73
N TYR A 171 -16.85 -2.85 -4.80
CA TYR A 171 -15.96 -3.77 -4.09
C TYR A 171 -15.23 -4.71 -5.08
N PRO A 172 -14.31 -4.17 -5.91
CA PRO A 172 -13.62 -4.95 -6.94
C PRO A 172 -12.71 -6.03 -6.35
N TYR A 173 -12.11 -5.80 -5.18
CA TYR A 173 -11.20 -6.77 -4.55
C TYR A 173 -11.94 -7.96 -3.97
N TYR A 174 -13.18 -7.79 -3.51
CA TYR A 174 -14.10 -8.88 -3.23
C TYR A 174 -14.45 -9.63 -4.51
N ASN A 175 -14.76 -8.92 -5.58
CA ASN A 175 -15.26 -9.53 -6.80
C ASN A 175 -14.22 -10.42 -7.51
N MET A 176 -12.93 -10.06 -7.45
CA MET A 176 -11.82 -10.85 -8.01
C MET A 176 -11.50 -12.13 -7.22
N LEU A 177 -12.05 -12.31 -6.02
CA LEU A 177 -11.87 -13.53 -5.23
C LEU A 177 -12.78 -14.66 -5.74
N ASN A 178 -12.27 -15.89 -5.68
CA ASN A 178 -13.08 -17.09 -5.88
C ASN A 178 -14.00 -17.36 -4.67
N ASP A 179 -14.86 -18.38 -4.74
CA ASP A 179 -15.81 -18.71 -3.65
C ASP A 179 -15.15 -18.93 -2.27
N ARG A 180 -13.92 -19.47 -2.24
CA ARG A 180 -13.17 -19.68 -1.00
C ARG A 180 -12.63 -18.36 -0.47
N GLY A 181 -12.01 -17.55 -1.33
CA GLY A 181 -11.54 -16.21 -0.99
C GLY A 181 -12.68 -15.32 -0.48
N LYS A 182 -13.84 -15.33 -1.14
CA LYS A 182 -15.04 -14.60 -0.71
C LYS A 182 -15.55 -15.04 0.67
N SER A 183 -15.50 -16.33 0.98
CA SER A 183 -15.90 -16.84 2.31
C SER A 183 -14.96 -16.34 3.41
N LEU A 184 -13.65 -16.29 3.14
CA LEU A 184 -12.66 -15.77 4.08
C LEU A 184 -12.75 -14.25 4.21
N TYR A 185 -12.97 -13.53 3.11
CA TYR A 185 -13.19 -12.09 3.10
C TYR A 185 -14.37 -11.71 4.01
N ASN A 186 -15.50 -12.40 3.83
CA ASN A 186 -16.70 -12.20 4.64
C ASN A 186 -16.42 -12.41 6.14
N GLN A 187 -15.65 -13.44 6.47
CA GLN A 187 -15.27 -13.73 7.85
C GLN A 187 -14.36 -12.63 8.43
N VAL A 188 -13.38 -12.16 7.67
CA VAL A 188 -12.48 -11.07 8.10
C VAL A 188 -13.28 -9.79 8.32
N TYR A 189 -14.10 -9.39 7.35
CA TYR A 189 -14.97 -8.21 7.44
C TYR A 189 -15.89 -8.27 8.66
N ALA A 190 -16.55 -9.42 8.89
CA ALA A 190 -17.48 -9.59 10.00
C ALA A 190 -16.79 -9.51 11.37
N ASN A 191 -15.61 -10.13 11.52
CA ASN A 191 -14.84 -10.07 12.77
C ASN A 191 -14.23 -8.69 13.01
N ALA A 192 -13.75 -8.00 11.96
CA ALA A 192 -13.28 -6.63 12.06
C ALA A 192 -14.38 -5.69 12.57
N ASN A 193 -15.61 -5.81 12.06
CA ASN A 193 -16.76 -5.03 12.53
C ASN A 193 -17.22 -5.41 13.95
N ALA A 194 -17.15 -6.70 14.30
CA ALA A 194 -17.46 -7.17 15.65
C ALA A 194 -16.38 -6.83 16.68
N LEU A 195 -15.22 -6.31 16.23
CA LEU A 195 -14.01 -6.11 17.03
C LEU A 195 -13.50 -7.41 17.66
N ASN A 196 -13.74 -8.54 17.01
CA ASN A 196 -13.17 -9.82 17.39
C ASN A 196 -11.75 -9.89 16.84
N THR A 197 -10.76 -9.91 17.73
CA THR A 197 -9.36 -9.98 17.33
C THR A 197 -8.95 -11.39 16.94
N GLU A 198 -9.51 -12.44 17.55
CA GLU A 198 -9.08 -13.83 17.34
C GLU A 198 -10.19 -14.72 16.80
N PHE A 199 -9.89 -15.50 15.76
CA PHE A 199 -10.81 -16.52 15.24
C PHE A 199 -10.06 -17.63 14.46
N ALA A 200 -10.73 -18.76 14.27
CA ALA A 200 -10.27 -19.83 13.38
C ALA A 200 -10.91 -19.67 11.98
N PRO A 201 -10.19 -19.98 10.89
CA PRO A 201 -10.76 -19.93 9.54
C PRO A 201 -12.04 -20.74 9.40
N VAL A 202 -13.01 -20.21 8.66
CA VAL A 202 -14.29 -20.89 8.41
C VAL A 202 -14.09 -22.12 7.52
N LEU A 203 -13.07 -22.11 6.67
CA LEU A 203 -12.73 -23.18 5.73
C LEU A 203 -11.61 -24.07 6.27
N GLU A 204 -11.78 -25.38 6.10
CA GLU A 204 -10.70 -26.35 6.28
C GLU A 204 -9.65 -26.19 5.17
N ASP A 205 -8.42 -26.57 5.45
CA ASP A 205 -7.27 -26.53 4.53
C ASP A 205 -7.09 -25.13 3.89
N THR A 206 -7.32 -24.05 4.65
CA THR A 206 -7.08 -22.68 4.17
C THR A 206 -5.58 -22.44 4.04
N SER A 207 -5.12 -22.03 2.86
CA SER A 207 -3.72 -21.66 2.65
C SER A 207 -3.43 -20.27 3.24
N HIS A 208 -2.15 -19.99 3.54
CA HIS A 208 -1.75 -18.66 4.01
C HIS A 208 -2.10 -17.58 2.99
N SER A 209 -1.81 -17.84 1.71
CA SER A 209 -2.09 -16.96 0.58
C SER A 209 -3.58 -16.69 0.42
N GLU A 210 -4.45 -17.70 0.55
CA GLU A 210 -5.92 -17.51 0.51
C GLU A 210 -6.42 -16.56 1.60
N LEU A 211 -5.96 -16.76 2.85
CA LEU A 211 -6.32 -15.89 3.96
C LEU A 211 -5.78 -14.48 3.76
N TYR A 212 -4.52 -14.37 3.33
CA TYR A 212 -3.86 -13.10 3.15
C TYR A 212 -4.52 -12.26 2.04
N ASN A 213 -4.80 -12.88 0.89
CA ASN A 213 -5.60 -12.28 -0.18
C ASN A 213 -6.97 -11.79 0.32
N ALA A 214 -7.65 -12.58 1.14
CA ALA A 214 -8.92 -12.15 1.72
C ALA A 214 -8.77 -10.93 2.64
N VAL A 215 -7.76 -10.89 3.51
CA VAL A 215 -7.56 -9.75 4.43
C VAL A 215 -7.19 -8.48 3.67
N ILE A 216 -6.25 -8.54 2.73
CA ILE A 216 -5.83 -7.36 1.99
C ILE A 216 -6.98 -6.81 1.12
N SER A 217 -7.80 -7.70 0.56
CA SER A 217 -9.00 -7.30 -0.17
C SER A 217 -9.97 -6.54 0.74
N VAL A 218 -10.19 -6.99 1.98
CA VAL A 218 -11.03 -6.24 2.94
C VAL A 218 -10.47 -4.85 3.22
N ILE A 219 -9.16 -4.73 3.45
CA ILE A 219 -8.51 -3.45 3.75
C ILE A 219 -8.58 -2.48 2.57
N PHE A 220 -8.51 -2.97 1.34
CA PHE A 220 -8.52 -2.14 0.14
C PHE A 220 -9.94 -1.76 -0.28
N ASP A 221 -10.94 -2.62 -0.06
CA ASP A 221 -12.33 -2.36 -0.39
C ASP A 221 -13.05 -1.50 0.66
N HIS A 222 -12.60 -1.52 1.92
CA HIS A 222 -13.31 -0.90 3.06
C HIS A 222 -12.50 0.17 3.80
N PRO A 223 -12.29 1.37 3.22
CA PRO A 223 -11.60 2.47 3.88
C PRO A 223 -12.30 2.95 5.17
N GLU A 224 -13.59 2.65 5.35
CA GLU A 224 -14.37 2.92 6.56
C GLU A 224 -13.97 2.05 7.76
N ILE A 225 -13.33 0.89 7.54
CA ILE A 225 -12.79 0.01 8.59
C ILE A 225 -11.37 0.46 8.94
N PHE A 226 -11.19 1.76 9.17
CA PHE A 226 -9.88 2.37 9.45
C PHE A 226 -9.23 1.90 10.76
N TRP A 227 -9.97 1.17 11.61
CA TRP A 227 -9.41 0.57 12.82
C TRP A 227 -8.66 -0.73 12.57
N LEU A 228 -8.88 -1.39 11.43
CA LEU A 228 -8.16 -2.58 11.04
C LEU A 228 -6.77 -2.19 10.52
N ASP A 229 -5.74 -2.70 11.21
CA ASP A 229 -4.36 -2.58 10.75
C ASP A 229 -4.11 -3.56 9.59
N THR A 230 -3.19 -3.17 8.72
CA THR A 230 -2.63 -3.97 7.63
C THR A 230 -1.83 -5.19 8.09
N SER A 231 -1.43 -5.25 9.37
CA SER A 231 -0.75 -6.41 9.94
C SER A 231 -1.76 -7.51 10.36
N VAL A 232 -1.45 -8.75 9.96
CA VAL A 232 -2.24 -9.94 10.35
C VAL A 232 -1.31 -10.95 10.97
N TYR A 233 -1.63 -11.40 12.18
CA TYR A 233 -0.89 -12.46 12.84
C TYR A 233 -1.60 -13.81 12.65
N THR A 234 -0.89 -14.81 12.15
CA THR A 234 -1.44 -16.15 11.84
C THR A 234 -0.66 -17.24 12.56
N GLU A 235 -1.37 -18.11 13.30
CA GLU A 235 -0.80 -19.32 13.89
C GLU A 235 -1.08 -20.55 13.03
N PHE A 236 -0.02 -21.32 12.78
CA PHE A 236 -0.05 -22.60 12.08
C PHE A 236 0.19 -23.75 13.04
N ASP A 237 -0.43 -24.91 12.77
CA ASP A 237 -0.02 -26.16 13.43
C ASP A 237 1.27 -26.74 12.81
N TYR A 238 1.79 -27.78 13.44
CA TYR A 238 2.96 -28.56 13.00
C TYR A 238 2.80 -29.25 11.62
N GLN A 239 1.59 -29.22 11.02
CA GLN A 239 1.31 -29.74 9.69
C GLN A 239 1.18 -28.63 8.64
N GLY A 240 1.22 -27.37 9.06
CA GLY A 240 1.07 -26.19 8.20
C GLY A 240 -0.38 -25.73 8.01
N ASN A 241 -1.34 -26.20 8.82
CA ASN A 241 -2.71 -25.71 8.78
C ASN A 241 -2.87 -24.44 9.62
N ILE A 242 -3.64 -23.47 9.15
CA ILE A 242 -3.98 -22.29 9.95
C ILE A 242 -4.95 -22.71 11.06
N ILE A 243 -4.56 -22.44 12.31
CA ILE A 243 -5.36 -22.77 13.50
C ILE A 243 -5.91 -21.54 14.22
N LYS A 244 -5.36 -20.35 13.96
CA LYS A 244 -5.82 -19.08 14.53
C LYS A 244 -5.36 -17.91 13.67
N VAL A 245 -6.25 -16.94 13.50
CA VAL A 245 -6.01 -15.64 12.91
C VAL A 245 -6.17 -14.59 14.00
N ASN A 246 -5.27 -13.60 14.05
CA ASN A 246 -5.36 -12.44 14.91
C ASN A 246 -5.37 -11.16 14.06
N LEU A 247 -6.47 -10.41 14.13
CA LEU A 247 -6.60 -9.08 13.55
C LEU A 247 -6.03 -8.06 14.53
N HIS A 248 -5.14 -7.21 14.03
CA HIS A 248 -4.63 -6.10 14.79
C HIS A 248 -5.49 -4.86 14.54
N PHE A 249 -5.76 -4.12 15.62
CA PHE A 249 -6.43 -2.83 15.55
C PHE A 249 -5.50 -1.75 16.05
N TYR A 250 -5.55 -0.57 15.45
CA TYR A 250 -4.67 0.53 15.84
C TYR A 250 -4.92 0.99 17.28
N ASP A 251 -3.98 0.70 18.18
CA ASP A 251 -4.00 1.18 19.56
C ASP A 251 -4.10 2.72 19.66
N ALA A 252 -3.52 3.42 18.67
CA ALA A 252 -3.51 4.88 18.58
C ALA A 252 -4.92 5.51 18.51
N LEU A 253 -5.94 4.75 18.07
CA LEU A 253 -7.34 5.23 18.03
C LEU A 253 -7.97 5.37 19.42
N GLY A 254 -7.48 4.64 20.41
CA GLY A 254 -8.09 4.57 21.73
C GLY A 254 -9.50 3.98 21.68
N ASP A 255 -10.54 4.81 21.83
CA ASP A 255 -11.93 4.35 21.76
C ASP A 255 -12.43 4.35 20.31
N ILE A 256 -12.46 3.16 19.70
CA ILE A 256 -12.85 2.96 18.30
C ILE A 256 -14.23 3.56 17.99
N LYS A 257 -15.20 3.45 18.90
CA LYS A 257 -16.56 4.02 18.69
C LYS A 257 -16.57 5.54 18.62
N SER A 258 -15.80 6.19 19.47
CA SER A 258 -15.62 7.65 19.43
C SER A 258 -14.88 8.08 18.16
N ALA A 259 -13.86 7.32 17.74
CA ALA A 259 -13.16 7.56 16.49
C ALA A 259 -14.11 7.42 15.28
N GLN A 260 -14.96 6.39 15.24
CA GLN A 260 -15.98 6.21 14.20
C GLN A 260 -16.93 7.41 14.14
N SER A 261 -17.45 7.86 15.29
CA SER A 261 -18.32 9.04 15.32
C SER A 261 -17.63 10.30 14.80
N LYS A 262 -16.36 10.51 15.13
CA LYS A 262 -15.56 11.64 14.63
C LYS A 262 -15.36 11.55 13.13
N PHE A 263 -14.99 10.36 12.63
CA PHE A 263 -14.79 10.08 11.21
C PHE A 263 -16.04 10.39 10.39
N TYR A 264 -17.20 9.82 10.76
CA TYR A 264 -18.45 10.04 10.02
C TYR A 264 -18.88 11.50 10.05
N THR A 265 -18.75 12.19 11.18
CA THR A 265 -19.08 13.62 11.28
C THR A 265 -18.19 14.45 10.34
N ALA A 266 -16.87 14.20 10.35
CA ALA A 266 -15.95 14.91 9.50
C ALA A 266 -16.19 14.61 8.00
N ALA A 267 -16.47 13.36 7.65
CA ALA A 267 -16.83 13.01 6.28
C ALA A 267 -18.10 13.70 5.80
N ASP A 268 -19.16 13.73 6.63
CA ASP A 268 -20.42 14.42 6.29
C ASP A 268 -20.20 15.91 6.02
N GLU A 269 -19.30 16.55 6.77
CA GLU A 269 -18.92 17.96 6.57
C GLU A 269 -18.18 18.16 5.23
N LEU A 270 -17.24 17.26 4.88
CA LEU A 270 -16.51 17.32 3.61
C LEU A 270 -17.42 17.09 2.40
N LEU A 271 -18.42 16.21 2.53
CA LEU A 271 -19.35 15.88 1.45
C LEU A 271 -20.36 16.99 1.14
N GLU A 272 -20.56 17.96 2.05
CA GLU A 272 -21.65 18.93 1.94
C GLU A 272 -21.55 19.81 0.68
N GLY A 273 -20.34 20.20 0.26
CA GLY A 273 -20.16 20.97 -0.96
C GLY A 273 -20.36 20.16 -2.25
N ALA A 274 -20.16 18.83 -2.20
CA ALA A 274 -20.32 17.95 -3.34
C ALA A 274 -21.79 17.59 -3.63
N LYS A 275 -22.64 17.48 -2.59
CA LYS A 275 -24.05 17.07 -2.71
C LYS A 275 -24.89 17.93 -3.68
N GLY A 276 -24.50 19.19 -3.88
CA GLY A 276 -25.18 20.13 -4.78
C GLY A 276 -24.73 20.07 -6.25
N LEU A 277 -23.67 19.32 -6.55
CA LEU A 277 -23.06 19.27 -7.87
C LEU A 277 -23.80 18.30 -8.79
N SER A 278 -23.85 18.63 -10.07
CA SER A 278 -24.74 17.98 -11.04
C SER A 278 -24.13 16.80 -11.77
N THR A 279 -22.80 16.71 -11.81
CA THR A 279 -22.07 15.66 -12.53
C THR A 279 -21.08 14.97 -11.61
N ASP A 280 -20.77 13.71 -11.92
CA ASP A 280 -19.81 12.93 -11.12
C ASP A 280 -18.39 13.49 -11.26
N TYR A 281 -18.04 14.04 -12.43
CA TYR A 281 -16.82 14.81 -12.63
C TYR A 281 -16.74 16.05 -11.72
N ASP A 282 -17.81 16.85 -11.61
CA ASP A 282 -17.78 18.05 -10.75
C ASP A 282 -17.62 17.65 -9.28
N LYS A 283 -18.24 16.54 -8.86
CA LYS A 283 -18.11 15.99 -7.51
C LYS A 283 -16.68 15.49 -7.23
N GLU A 284 -16.11 14.74 -8.17
CA GLU A 284 -14.72 14.28 -8.09
C GLU A 284 -13.75 15.44 -7.95
N LEU A 285 -13.81 16.41 -8.86
CA LEU A 285 -12.94 17.59 -8.83
C LEU A 285 -13.08 18.35 -7.51
N TYR A 286 -14.30 18.48 -6.99
CA TYR A 286 -14.52 19.10 -5.69
C TYR A 286 -13.83 18.34 -4.54
N ILE A 287 -13.95 17.00 -4.50
CA ILE A 287 -13.33 16.19 -3.44
C ILE A 287 -11.80 16.20 -3.57
N HIS A 288 -11.28 16.09 -4.80
CA HIS A 288 -9.85 16.22 -5.10
C HIS A 288 -9.26 17.53 -4.55
N ASP A 289 -9.79 18.68 -5.00
CA ASP A 289 -9.31 20.00 -4.59
C ASP A 289 -9.46 20.20 -3.07
N LEU A 290 -10.54 19.69 -2.47
CA LEU A 290 -10.79 19.75 -1.04
C LEU A 290 -9.74 18.98 -0.23
N LEU A 291 -9.38 17.77 -0.67
CA LEU A 291 -8.36 16.96 -0.01
C LEU A 291 -6.99 17.63 -0.12
N ILE A 292 -6.62 18.16 -1.29
CA ILE A 292 -5.34 18.87 -1.50
C ILE A 292 -5.27 20.16 -0.67
N ASP A 293 -6.35 20.93 -0.57
CA ASP A 293 -6.35 22.15 0.23
C ASP A 293 -6.26 21.84 1.73
N LYS A 294 -6.98 20.81 2.19
CA LYS A 294 -7.11 20.46 3.62
C LYS A 294 -5.89 19.74 4.18
N LEU A 295 -5.29 18.82 3.43
CA LEU A 295 -4.35 17.85 3.98
C LEU A 295 -2.91 18.39 4.04
N THR A 296 -2.19 17.92 5.06
CA THR A 296 -0.73 18.04 5.15
C THR A 296 -0.10 16.67 4.97
N TYR A 297 0.75 16.52 3.95
CA TYR A 297 1.54 15.31 3.77
C TYR A 297 2.51 15.11 4.94
N ARG A 298 2.26 14.08 5.75
CA ARG A 298 3.03 13.79 6.97
C ARG A 298 2.74 12.38 7.48
N GLU A 299 3.81 11.67 7.85
CA GLU A 299 3.72 10.41 8.57
C GLU A 299 3.08 10.53 9.97
N GLY A 300 2.52 9.41 10.44
CA GLY A 300 1.96 9.26 11.78
C GLY A 300 1.33 7.88 11.99
N PRO A 301 0.89 7.56 13.22
CA PRO A 301 0.47 6.19 13.56
C PRO A 301 -0.74 5.65 12.79
N LEU A 302 -1.52 6.53 12.16
CA LEU A 302 -2.75 6.20 11.42
C LEU A 302 -2.67 6.67 9.96
N ASP A 303 -1.50 7.05 9.49
CA ASP A 303 -1.30 7.73 8.20
C ASP A 303 -1.67 6.90 6.97
N GLN A 304 -1.76 5.57 7.12
CA GLN A 304 -2.21 4.62 6.10
C GLN A 304 -3.74 4.47 6.00
N THR A 305 -4.50 5.26 6.76
CA THR A 305 -5.96 5.12 6.90
C THR A 305 -6.71 6.34 6.38
N ALA A 306 -7.96 6.15 5.96
CA ALA A 306 -8.84 7.28 5.67
C ALA A 306 -9.06 8.19 6.89
N TYR A 307 -8.89 7.65 8.11
CA TYR A 307 -9.14 8.39 9.35
C TYR A 307 -8.15 9.55 9.56
N SER A 308 -6.86 9.34 9.33
CA SER A 308 -5.88 10.42 9.49
C SER A 308 -6.18 11.58 8.53
N ALA A 309 -6.57 11.26 7.29
CA ALA A 309 -6.96 12.24 6.30
C ALA A 309 -8.27 12.95 6.65
N ILE A 310 -9.36 12.21 6.87
CA ILE A 310 -10.70 12.77 7.06
C ILE A 310 -10.84 13.45 8.42
N ALA A 311 -10.34 12.84 9.49
CA ALA A 311 -10.56 13.28 10.87
C ALA A 311 -9.37 14.02 11.50
N GLU A 312 -8.16 13.93 10.96
CA GLU A 312 -6.96 14.55 11.57
C GLU A 312 -6.20 15.55 10.69
N ASP A 313 -6.59 15.70 9.42
CA ASP A 313 -6.06 16.68 8.46
C ASP A 313 -4.59 16.45 8.03
N TYR A 314 -4.03 15.26 8.29
CA TYR A 314 -2.69 14.88 7.81
C TYR A 314 -2.63 13.39 7.49
N THR A 315 -1.79 13.01 6.53
CA THR A 315 -1.66 11.63 6.09
C THR A 315 -0.49 11.49 5.10
N VAL A 316 -0.21 10.26 4.65
CA VAL A 316 0.64 9.95 3.51
C VAL A 316 -0.21 9.42 2.34
N CYS A 317 0.43 8.98 1.26
CA CYS A 317 -0.26 8.62 0.01
C CYS A 317 -1.45 7.67 0.21
N ALA A 318 -1.30 6.64 1.03
CA ALA A 318 -2.35 5.65 1.28
C ALA A 318 -3.61 6.26 1.93
N GLY A 319 -3.47 7.19 2.87
CA GLY A 319 -4.65 7.81 3.48
C GLY A 319 -5.26 8.94 2.64
N TYR A 320 -4.50 9.61 1.75
CA TYR A 320 -5.10 10.45 0.68
C TYR A 320 -6.04 9.59 -0.17
N ALA A 321 -5.54 8.46 -0.66
CA ALA A 321 -6.29 7.62 -1.57
C ALA A 321 -7.52 6.98 -0.90
N LYS A 322 -7.36 6.39 0.30
CA LYS A 322 -8.50 5.84 1.05
C LYS A 322 -9.55 6.89 1.44
N ALA A 323 -9.15 8.15 1.66
CA ALA A 323 -10.11 9.23 1.88
C ALA A 323 -10.89 9.60 0.61
N MET A 324 -10.20 9.70 -0.52
CA MET A 324 -10.83 9.91 -1.83
C MET A 324 -11.81 8.78 -2.14
N GLN A 325 -11.36 7.52 -2.03
CA GLN A 325 -12.20 6.33 -2.15
C GLN A 325 -13.47 6.43 -1.31
N TYR A 326 -13.33 6.63 0.00
CA TYR A 326 -14.48 6.67 0.91
C TYR A 326 -15.47 7.78 0.51
N LEU A 327 -14.99 9.01 0.32
CA LEU A 327 -15.83 10.17 0.03
C LEU A 327 -16.55 10.02 -1.33
N MET A 328 -15.85 9.52 -2.35
CA MET A 328 -16.43 9.30 -3.67
C MET A 328 -17.49 8.19 -3.66
N GLN A 329 -17.24 7.10 -2.94
CA GLN A 329 -18.23 6.03 -2.77
C GLN A 329 -19.48 6.54 -2.01
N GLN A 330 -19.34 7.43 -1.02
CA GLN A 330 -20.50 8.08 -0.38
C GLN A 330 -21.30 8.99 -1.33
N LEU A 331 -20.71 9.38 -2.47
CA LEU A 331 -21.38 10.13 -3.55
C LEU A 331 -21.93 9.23 -4.66
N GLU A 332 -21.94 7.92 -4.41
CA GLU A 332 -22.34 6.84 -5.33
C GLU A 332 -21.44 6.74 -6.57
N ILE A 333 -20.18 7.21 -6.48
CA ILE A 333 -19.21 7.15 -7.58
C ILE A 333 -18.20 6.04 -7.28
N PRO A 334 -18.06 5.04 -8.17
CA PRO A 334 -17.09 3.97 -7.97
C PRO A 334 -15.67 4.51 -8.01
N THR A 335 -14.96 4.33 -6.90
CA THR A 335 -13.56 4.70 -6.73
C THR A 335 -12.86 3.60 -5.96
N TYR A 336 -11.67 3.22 -6.39
CA TYR A 336 -10.91 2.08 -5.87
C TYR A 336 -9.53 2.53 -5.46
N PHE A 337 -9.15 2.18 -4.22
CA PHE A 337 -7.76 2.28 -3.80
C PHE A 337 -6.88 1.36 -4.65
N CYS A 338 -5.78 1.90 -5.17
CA CYS A 338 -4.79 1.18 -5.96
C CYS A 338 -3.44 1.29 -5.26
N LEU A 339 -2.86 0.14 -4.90
CA LEU A 339 -1.53 0.05 -4.31
C LEU A 339 -0.52 -0.44 -5.34
N GLY A 340 0.63 0.20 -5.39
CA GLY A 340 1.68 -0.16 -6.33
C GLY A 340 3.01 0.50 -6.02
N TRP A 341 3.81 0.68 -7.05
CA TRP A 341 5.06 1.43 -6.99
C TRP A 341 4.90 2.80 -7.62
N GLY A 342 5.31 3.84 -6.90
CA GLY A 342 5.41 5.21 -7.40
C GLY A 342 6.87 5.60 -7.57
N GLY A 343 7.28 5.90 -8.80
CA GLY A 343 8.62 6.37 -9.13
C GLY A 343 9.25 5.62 -10.30
N SER A 344 10.57 5.77 -10.44
CA SER A 344 11.36 5.13 -11.50
C SER A 344 11.99 3.82 -11.03
N PHE A 345 12.61 3.10 -11.96
CA PHE A 345 13.46 1.94 -11.64
C PHE A 345 14.64 2.27 -10.70
N PHE A 346 15.13 3.51 -10.73
CA PHE A 346 16.30 3.96 -9.97
C PHE A 346 15.96 4.65 -8.64
N GLY A 347 14.67 4.80 -8.33
CA GLY A 347 14.21 5.43 -7.10
C GLY A 347 12.69 5.60 -7.08
N GLY A 348 12.09 5.39 -5.93
CA GLY A 348 10.64 5.38 -5.72
C GLY A 348 10.31 4.66 -4.42
N GLY A 349 9.02 4.42 -4.20
CA GLY A 349 8.50 3.71 -3.04
C GLY A 349 7.16 3.07 -3.32
N LEU A 350 6.64 2.33 -2.34
CA LEU A 350 5.26 1.87 -2.38
C LEU A 350 4.34 3.09 -2.35
N HIS A 351 3.38 3.13 -3.26
CA HIS A 351 2.54 4.29 -3.48
C HIS A 351 1.07 3.91 -3.61
N GLY A 352 0.22 4.70 -2.97
CA GLY A 352 -1.24 4.55 -3.03
C GLY A 352 -1.87 5.70 -3.81
N TRP A 353 -2.71 5.36 -4.79
CA TRP A 353 -3.53 6.30 -5.57
C TRP A 353 -4.91 5.68 -5.83
N ASP A 354 -5.76 6.33 -6.62
CA ASP A 354 -7.10 5.81 -6.90
C ASP A 354 -7.38 5.57 -8.39
N ILE A 355 -8.32 4.67 -8.65
CA ILE A 355 -9.00 4.52 -9.93
C ILE A 355 -10.46 4.94 -9.74
N VAL A 356 -10.94 5.87 -10.56
CA VAL A 356 -12.32 6.37 -10.52
C VAL A 356 -13.07 6.03 -11.80
N GLN A 357 -14.34 5.63 -11.65
CA GLN A 357 -15.24 5.44 -12.78
C GLN A 357 -16.09 6.69 -13.01
N LEU A 358 -16.00 7.26 -14.21
CA LEU A 358 -16.87 8.36 -14.64
C LEU A 358 -17.60 7.95 -15.91
N ASP A 359 -18.94 8.02 -15.87
CA ASP A 359 -19.82 7.41 -16.86
C ASP A 359 -19.55 5.90 -17.05
N SER A 360 -18.78 5.52 -18.07
CA SER A 360 -18.46 4.12 -18.39
C SER A 360 -16.97 3.83 -18.44
N ASP A 361 -16.13 4.85 -18.26
CA ASP A 361 -14.68 4.76 -18.43
C ASP A 361 -13.99 4.91 -17.07
N PHE A 362 -12.83 4.29 -16.93
CA PHE A 362 -11.98 4.37 -15.75
C PHE A 362 -10.77 5.28 -15.98
N TYR A 363 -10.36 5.96 -14.92
CA TYR A 363 -9.29 6.95 -14.91
C TYR A 363 -8.42 6.77 -13.66
N ASN A 364 -7.12 7.01 -13.77
CA ASN A 364 -6.26 7.15 -12.59
C ASN A 364 -6.39 8.57 -12.05
N VAL A 365 -6.41 8.70 -10.72
CA VAL A 365 -6.34 9.98 -10.00
C VAL A 365 -5.39 9.86 -8.80
N ASP A 366 -4.50 10.84 -8.63
CA ASP A 366 -3.53 10.87 -7.53
C ASP A 366 -3.50 12.24 -6.84
N CYS A 367 -4.34 12.40 -5.82
CA CYS A 367 -4.40 13.59 -4.98
C CYS A 367 -3.05 13.90 -4.30
N THR A 368 -2.23 12.89 -4.03
CA THR A 368 -0.97 13.06 -3.29
C THR A 368 0.07 13.78 -4.14
N TRP A 369 0.18 13.34 -5.40
CA TRP A 369 1.14 13.91 -6.33
C TRP A 369 0.64 15.20 -6.98
N ASP A 370 -0.67 15.43 -7.02
CA ASP A 370 -1.26 16.72 -7.40
C ASP A 370 -1.23 17.77 -6.26
N ASP A 371 -1.04 17.36 -4.99
CA ASP A 371 -0.78 18.25 -3.84
C ASP A 371 0.61 18.91 -3.92
N GLN A 372 0.73 19.88 -4.82
CA GLN A 372 1.90 20.72 -5.04
C GLN A 372 1.63 22.16 -4.63
N ASN A 373 2.67 23.00 -4.65
CA ASN A 373 2.52 24.45 -4.41
C ASN A 373 3.13 25.27 -5.57
N PRO A 374 2.30 25.83 -6.48
CA PRO A 374 0.83 25.72 -6.53
C PRO A 374 0.35 24.30 -6.84
N GLU A 375 -0.91 24.01 -6.52
CA GLU A 375 -1.62 22.78 -6.91
C GLU A 375 -1.51 22.56 -8.42
N VAL A 376 -1.38 21.28 -8.79
CA VAL A 376 -1.33 20.82 -10.18
C VAL A 376 -2.42 19.78 -10.41
N TYR A 377 -2.57 19.34 -11.66
CA TYR A 377 -3.55 18.35 -12.10
C TYR A 377 -2.87 17.38 -13.08
N ASP A 378 -1.60 17.12 -12.85
CA ASP A 378 -0.76 16.31 -13.75
C ASP A 378 -1.14 14.82 -13.64
N TYR A 379 -1.78 14.43 -12.53
CA TYR A 379 -2.25 13.07 -12.25
C TYR A 379 -3.78 13.01 -12.06
N PHE A 380 -4.52 14.03 -12.50
CA PHE A 380 -5.98 14.06 -12.42
C PHE A 380 -6.63 13.50 -13.70
N ASN A 381 -7.32 12.38 -13.56
CA ASN A 381 -8.05 11.70 -14.62
C ASN A 381 -7.18 11.29 -15.84
N VAL A 382 -6.07 10.62 -15.58
CA VAL A 382 -5.11 10.19 -16.62
C VAL A 382 -5.29 8.72 -17.01
N THR A 383 -4.92 8.36 -18.24
CA THR A 383 -4.91 6.96 -18.68
C THR A 383 -3.74 6.19 -18.08
N ASP A 384 -3.80 4.84 -18.09
CA ASP A 384 -2.64 4.01 -17.68
C ASP A 384 -1.39 4.31 -18.52
N SER A 385 -1.56 4.68 -19.80
CA SER A 385 -0.45 5.05 -20.68
C SER A 385 0.20 6.39 -20.33
N GLU A 386 -0.54 7.28 -19.66
CA GLU A 386 -0.07 8.58 -19.19
C GLU A 386 0.42 8.52 -17.74
N ASN A 387 -0.01 7.51 -16.97
CA ASN A 387 0.38 7.28 -15.58
C ASN A 387 1.66 6.42 -15.42
N TYR A 388 2.67 6.65 -16.26
CA TYR A 388 3.82 5.76 -16.43
C TYR A 388 4.80 5.72 -15.24
N TRP A 389 4.62 6.58 -14.24
CA TRP A 389 5.37 6.55 -12.96
C TRP A 389 4.71 5.67 -11.90
N HIS A 390 3.49 5.19 -12.17
CA HIS A 390 2.75 4.29 -11.30
C HIS A 390 2.72 2.95 -11.97
N GLY A 391 3.08 1.90 -11.25
CA GLY A 391 2.69 0.58 -11.70
C GLY A 391 2.11 -0.24 -10.58
N ARG A 392 1.06 -0.96 -10.95
CA ARG A 392 0.18 -1.68 -10.03
C ARG A 392 0.92 -2.92 -9.52
N LEU A 393 0.81 -3.17 -8.22
CA LEU A 393 1.37 -4.37 -7.58
C LEU A 393 0.25 -5.24 -7.03
N TRP A 394 0.56 -6.53 -6.84
CA TRP A 394 -0.35 -7.48 -6.18
C TRP A 394 -1.75 -7.49 -6.82
N ASN A 395 -2.81 -7.49 -6.02
CA ASN A 395 -4.19 -7.53 -6.50
C ASN A 395 -4.60 -6.28 -7.29
N SER A 396 -3.93 -5.14 -7.11
CA SER A 396 -4.23 -3.91 -7.85
C SER A 396 -4.03 -4.08 -9.37
N LYS A 397 -3.20 -5.06 -9.78
CA LYS A 397 -2.99 -5.42 -11.20
C LYS A 397 -4.26 -5.87 -11.90
N TYR A 398 -5.22 -6.39 -11.14
CA TYR A 398 -6.47 -6.93 -11.67
C TYR A 398 -7.63 -5.91 -11.62
N LEU A 399 -7.37 -4.67 -11.17
CA LEU A 399 -8.33 -3.58 -11.30
C LEU A 399 -8.55 -3.20 -12.78
N PRO A 400 -9.70 -2.59 -13.13
CA PRO A 400 -9.99 -2.19 -14.51
C PRO A 400 -8.91 -1.32 -15.17
N ASP A 401 -8.72 -1.48 -16.47
CA ASP A 401 -7.82 -0.64 -17.26
C ASP A 401 -8.35 0.81 -17.35
N CYS A 402 -7.48 1.78 -17.10
CA CYS A 402 -7.81 3.20 -17.18
C CYS A 402 -7.55 3.72 -18.60
N ASN A 403 -8.56 3.64 -19.45
CA ASN A 403 -8.51 4.10 -20.85
C ASN A 403 -9.34 5.36 -21.13
N GLY A 404 -9.96 5.93 -20.08
CA GLY A 404 -10.79 7.11 -20.19
C GLY A 404 -9.98 8.35 -20.59
N THR A 405 -10.49 9.14 -21.55
CA THR A 405 -9.85 10.41 -21.96
C THR A 405 -10.79 11.62 -21.94
N LYS A 406 -12.10 11.38 -21.80
CA LYS A 406 -13.13 12.43 -21.81
C LYS A 406 -12.97 13.47 -20.69
N TYR A 407 -12.55 13.03 -19.51
CA TYR A 407 -12.45 13.84 -18.29
C TYR A 407 -11.00 14.17 -17.90
N ALA A 408 -10.03 13.89 -18.77
CA ALA A 408 -8.65 14.29 -18.54
C ALA A 408 -8.55 15.82 -18.40
N PHE A 409 -7.72 16.29 -17.47
CA PHE A 409 -7.61 17.72 -17.20
C PHE A 409 -6.96 18.46 -18.37
N GLU A 410 -7.75 19.17 -19.18
CA GLU A 410 -7.21 20.06 -20.21
C GLU A 410 -6.68 21.35 -19.57
N GLY A 411 -5.39 21.36 -19.21
CA GLY A 411 -4.72 22.57 -18.72
C GLY A 411 -4.93 23.78 -19.63
N ASN A 412 -5.74 24.74 -19.19
CA ASN A 412 -5.80 26.08 -19.76
C ASN A 412 -6.24 27.12 -18.70
N GLY A 413 -5.23 27.81 -18.16
CA GLY A 413 -5.26 29.13 -17.52
C GLY A 413 -6.56 29.67 -16.90
N ASN A 414 -6.49 29.96 -15.60
CA ASN A 414 -7.43 30.80 -14.83
C ASN A 414 -8.80 30.22 -14.51
N THR A 415 -8.85 29.11 -13.77
CA THR A 415 -9.93 28.89 -12.80
C THR A 415 -9.34 28.89 -11.40
N THR A 416 -9.13 30.10 -10.86
CA THR A 416 -8.90 30.27 -9.43
C THR A 416 -10.22 30.06 -8.70
N PHE A 417 -10.39 28.94 -8.01
CA PHE A 417 -11.17 28.96 -6.78
C PHE A 417 -10.39 29.86 -5.79
N GLU A 418 -11.07 30.87 -5.21
CA GLU A 418 -10.43 31.79 -4.27
C GLU A 418 -10.01 31.03 -3.02
N ARG A 419 -8.71 30.71 -2.93
CA ARG A 419 -8.05 30.15 -1.74
C ARG A 419 -8.40 30.95 -0.49
N THR A 420 -9.11 30.35 0.46
CA THR A 420 -9.24 30.90 1.81
C THR A 420 -8.18 30.31 2.73
N SER A 421 -7.21 31.15 3.07
CA SER A 421 -6.28 31.07 4.21
C SER A 421 -4.80 30.79 3.90
N ASP A 422 -3.97 31.64 4.52
CA ASP A 422 -2.52 31.64 4.46
C ASP A 422 -1.96 30.43 5.22
N ARG A 423 -1.41 29.44 4.51
CA ARG A 423 -0.56 28.41 5.14
C ARG A 423 0.67 29.09 5.75
N ASN A 424 0.84 28.93 7.05
CA ASN A 424 2.02 29.36 7.80
C ASN A 424 3.14 28.36 7.50
N LEU A 425 4.07 28.78 6.65
CA LEU A 425 5.27 28.02 6.28
C LEU A 425 6.23 28.01 7.46
N ASP A 426 6.43 26.85 8.09
CA ASP A 426 7.67 26.51 8.77
C ASP A 426 7.85 24.99 8.69
N ASN A 427 8.51 24.53 7.64
CA ASN A 427 9.24 23.26 7.69
C ASN A 427 10.64 23.47 7.13
N THR A 428 11.52 23.94 8.01
CA THR A 428 12.96 23.69 7.88
C THR A 428 13.36 22.80 9.03
N SER A 429 13.84 21.61 8.67
CA SER A 429 14.59 20.65 9.48
C SER A 429 15.42 21.30 10.61
N ASN A 430 14.96 21.13 11.85
CA ASN A 430 15.75 20.75 13.02
C ASN A 430 14.94 20.91 14.31
N SER A 431 14.90 19.86 15.11
CA SER A 431 15.24 19.82 16.55
C SER A 431 14.28 19.01 17.40
N GLU A 432 14.92 18.04 18.06
CA GLU A 432 14.64 17.44 19.37
C GLU A 432 13.55 18.10 20.24
N GLU A 433 12.74 17.23 20.84
CA GLU A 433 12.00 17.36 22.10
C GLU A 433 11.37 18.73 22.46
N ASN A 434 10.04 18.75 22.55
CA ASN A 434 9.38 19.07 23.83
C ASN A 434 7.87 18.77 23.75
N TYR A 435 7.46 17.71 24.46
CA TYR A 435 6.09 17.56 24.96
C TYR A 435 5.80 18.70 25.94
N ASN A 436 4.80 19.54 25.64
CA ASN A 436 4.13 20.31 26.68
C ASN A 436 2.66 20.55 26.32
N ASP A 437 1.83 19.77 27.02
CA ASP A 437 0.54 20.09 27.63
C ASP A 437 0.01 21.50 27.35
N ASN A 438 -1.08 21.58 26.58
CA ASN A 438 -1.96 22.74 26.61
C ASN A 438 -3.42 22.29 26.57
N GLN A 439 -4.01 22.23 27.76
CA GLN A 439 -5.44 22.14 27.96
C GLN A 439 -6.14 23.34 27.28
N SER A 440 -7.02 23.07 26.32
CA SER A 440 -8.08 24.00 25.94
C SER A 440 -9.44 23.42 26.26
N GLU A 441 -10.23 24.22 26.96
CA GLU A 441 -11.50 23.96 27.61
C GLU A 441 -12.52 23.20 26.74
N THR A 442 -12.90 22.00 27.20
CA THR A 442 -14.09 21.28 26.73
C THR A 442 -15.36 22.04 27.10
N GLN A 443 -16.07 22.60 26.12
CA GLN A 443 -17.50 22.88 26.27
C GLN A 443 -18.26 21.56 26.20
N GLN A 444 -18.75 21.10 27.35
CA GLN A 444 -19.66 19.96 27.43
C GLN A 444 -20.98 20.30 26.74
N TYR A 445 -21.23 19.69 25.59
CA TYR A 445 -22.58 19.45 25.11
C TYR A 445 -23.02 18.08 25.62
N GLU A 446 -23.88 18.06 26.64
CA GLU A 446 -24.62 16.86 27.04
C GLU A 446 -25.59 16.48 25.90
N PHE A 447 -25.28 15.44 25.13
CA PHE A 447 -26.25 14.82 24.25
C PHE A 447 -26.83 13.57 24.93
N THR A 448 -28.10 13.64 25.29
CA THR A 448 -28.86 12.52 25.84
C THR A 448 -29.33 11.60 24.72
N GLY A 449 -28.67 10.43 24.65
CA GLY A 449 -28.98 9.17 23.97
C GLY A 449 -30.15 9.04 22.98
N SER A 450 -29.84 8.39 21.85
CA SER A 450 -30.52 7.16 21.43
C SER A 450 -29.51 6.25 20.71
N ASP A 451 -29.57 4.96 20.99
CA ASP A 451 -28.67 3.89 20.54
C ASP A 451 -28.27 4.03 19.05
N GLY A 452 -26.99 4.28 18.80
CA GLY A 452 -26.41 4.40 17.46
C GLY A 452 -26.31 3.04 16.77
N ASN A 453 -27.42 2.58 16.20
CA ASN A 453 -27.37 1.67 15.07
C ASN A 453 -27.16 2.52 13.82
N VAL A 454 -25.99 2.42 13.22
CA VAL A 454 -25.75 2.90 11.84
C VAL A 454 -26.61 2.00 10.94
N GLU A 455 -27.64 2.57 10.30
CA GLU A 455 -28.32 1.86 9.22
C GLU A 455 -27.46 1.97 7.97
N LEU A 456 -26.89 0.84 7.55
CA LEU A 456 -26.34 0.72 6.21
C LEU A 456 -27.49 0.65 5.20
N ASP A 457 -27.28 1.19 4.00
CA ASP A 457 -28.20 0.97 2.89
C ASP A 457 -28.03 -0.43 2.29
N GLU A 458 -28.75 -0.72 1.22
CA GLU A 458 -28.68 -2.02 0.54
C GLU A 458 -27.32 -2.29 -0.13
N TYR A 459 -26.44 -1.31 -0.16
CA TYR A 459 -25.10 -1.35 -0.74
C TYR A 459 -23.98 -1.33 0.32
N GLY A 460 -24.33 -1.27 1.62
CA GLY A 460 -23.33 -1.24 2.70
C GLY A 460 -22.81 0.16 3.01
N HIS A 461 -23.37 1.23 2.42
CA HIS A 461 -22.99 2.61 2.72
C HIS A 461 -23.74 3.13 3.96
N HIS A 462 -23.12 4.05 4.70
CA HIS A 462 -23.81 4.74 5.77
C HIS A 462 -24.99 5.53 5.19
N LYS A 463 -26.24 5.23 5.58
CA LYS A 463 -27.38 6.06 5.15
C LYS A 463 -27.20 7.47 5.70
N LEU A 464 -26.96 8.43 4.82
CA LEU A 464 -27.16 9.85 5.11
C LEU A 464 -28.64 10.04 5.51
N GLN A 465 -28.90 10.48 6.76
CA GLN A 465 -30.26 10.81 7.23
C GLN A 465 -30.76 12.15 6.70
#